data_AF-A0A8T8E001-F1
#
_entry.id   AF-A0A8T8E001-F1
#
_cell.length_a   1.000
_cell.length_b   1.000
_cell.length_c   1.000
_cell.angle_alpha   90.00
_cell.angle_beta   90.00
_cell.angle_gamma   90.00
#
_symmetry.space_group_name_H-M   'P 1'
#
loop_
_entity.id
_entity.type
_entity.pdbx_description
1 polymer ?
#
loop_
_entity_poly.entity_id
_entity_poly.type
_entity_poly.pdbx_seq_one_letter_code
_entity_poly.pdbx_strand_id
1 'polypeptide(L)'
;MRNDTDGNRIRVTVTVTEDDSIEQLVDCVEDVVDARIVDAPDSSRRPTTLRIDVRDVTPKQWEALEVAFEQGYFDCPRETDLETLAARLSISKSAVSQRLRAAESTLLRAIVEATRASGSHDVDTGVEPEPETR
;
A
#
# COMPACT_ATOMS: atom_id res chain seq x y z
N MET A 1 -30.53 -27.42 -18.03
CA MET A 1 -31.44 -26.26 -18.17
C MET A 1 -30.70 -25.07 -17.59
N ARG A 2 -30.45 -24.05 -18.43
CA ARG A 2 -29.73 -22.81 -18.10
C ARG A 2 -30.62 -21.89 -17.23
N ASN A 3 -29.97 -21.11 -16.38
CA ASN A 3 -30.29 -19.72 -16.00
C ASN A 3 -29.07 -19.30 -15.15
N ASP A 4 -28.04 -18.66 -15.70
CA ASP A 4 -28.05 -17.30 -16.25
C ASP A 4 -28.91 -16.38 -15.39
N THR A 5 -28.32 -15.92 -14.30
CA THR A 5 -28.61 -14.62 -13.73
C THR A 5 -27.26 -13.96 -13.50
N ASP A 6 -26.59 -13.61 -14.59
CA ASP A 6 -25.59 -12.54 -14.62
C ASP A 6 -26.33 -11.23 -14.33
N GLY A 7 -26.80 -11.09 -13.09
CA GLY A 7 -27.14 -9.80 -12.54
C GLY A 7 -25.85 -9.00 -12.57
N ASN A 8 -25.85 -7.90 -13.31
CA ASN A 8 -24.73 -6.99 -13.51
C ASN A 8 -24.09 -6.60 -12.16
N ARG A 9 -23.11 -7.40 -11.72
CA ARG A 9 -22.46 -7.25 -10.43
C ARG A 9 -21.34 -6.24 -10.60
N ILE A 10 -21.67 -4.97 -10.34
CA ILE A 10 -20.69 -3.88 -10.35
C ILE A 10 -19.92 -3.94 -9.03
N ARG A 11 -18.63 -4.24 -9.11
CA ARG A 11 -17.71 -4.13 -7.97
C ARG A 11 -17.17 -2.70 -7.94
N VAL A 12 -17.59 -1.92 -6.96
CA VAL A 12 -17.09 -0.56 -6.73
C VAL A 12 -16.05 -0.63 -5.60
N THR A 13 -14.83 -0.18 -5.87
CA THR A 13 -13.78 -0.04 -4.86
C THR A 13 -13.57 1.44 -4.61
N VAL A 14 -14.03 1.93 -3.45
CA VAL A 14 -13.85 3.32 -3.02
C VAL A 14 -12.60 3.37 -2.14
N THR A 15 -11.68 4.30 -2.45
CA THR A 15 -10.51 4.57 -1.61
C THR A 15 -10.78 5.87 -0.87
N VAL A 16 -10.96 5.78 0.44
CA VAL A 16 -11.18 6.93 1.32
C VAL A 16 -9.83 7.33 1.89
N THR A 17 -9.39 8.56 1.64
CA THR A 17 -8.08 9.08 2.06
C THR A 17 -8.09 9.75 3.42
N GLU A 18 -9.26 9.91 4.03
CA GLU A 18 -9.46 10.48 5.36
C GLU A 18 -10.32 9.49 6.16
N ASP A 19 -9.86 9.09 7.36
CA ASP A 19 -10.48 8.04 8.18
C ASP A 19 -11.95 8.33 8.58
N ASP A 20 -12.44 9.54 8.36
CA ASP A 20 -13.70 10.04 8.92
C ASP A 20 -14.99 9.65 8.17
N SER A 21 -14.98 8.80 7.15
CA SER A 21 -16.23 8.56 6.40
C SER A 21 -16.35 7.21 5.72
N ILE A 22 -15.81 6.11 6.28
CA ILE A 22 -16.20 4.77 5.78
C ILE A 22 -17.68 4.52 6.08
N GLU A 23 -18.13 4.82 7.30
CA GLU A 23 -19.55 4.67 7.69
C GLU A 23 -20.45 5.61 6.90
N GLN A 24 -20.08 6.89 6.76
CA GLN A 24 -20.86 7.87 5.98
C GLN A 24 -20.92 7.52 4.47
N LEU A 25 -19.85 6.95 3.90
CA LEU A 25 -19.87 6.50 2.51
C LEU A 25 -20.68 5.23 2.31
N VAL A 26 -20.66 4.31 3.27
CA VAL A 26 -21.51 3.12 3.23
C VAL A 26 -22.97 3.53 3.30
N ASP A 27 -23.34 4.41 4.24
CA ASP A 27 -24.71 4.96 4.34
C ASP A 27 -25.12 5.66 3.04
N CYS A 28 -24.27 6.52 2.46
CA CYS A 28 -24.56 7.19 1.18
C CYS A 28 -24.72 6.22 0.00
N VAL A 29 -24.03 5.08 0.02
CA VAL A 29 -24.13 4.08 -1.04
C VAL A 29 -25.34 3.16 -0.82
N GLU A 30 -25.65 2.80 0.43
CA GLU A 30 -26.86 2.04 0.81
C GLU A 30 -28.14 2.78 0.42
N ASP A 31 -28.14 4.12 0.46
CA ASP A 31 -29.25 4.95 -0.01
C ASP A 31 -29.52 4.83 -1.52
N VAL A 32 -28.54 4.41 -2.32
CA VAL A 32 -28.62 4.35 -3.79
C VAL A 32 -28.70 2.91 -4.30
N VAL A 33 -28.07 1.97 -3.60
CA VAL A 33 -27.99 0.54 -3.95
C VAL A 33 -27.87 -0.29 -2.68
N ASP A 34 -28.49 -1.47 -2.64
CA ASP A 34 -28.33 -2.44 -1.55
C ASP A 34 -26.87 -2.91 -1.50
N ALA A 35 -26.08 -2.24 -0.67
CA ALA A 35 -24.64 -2.41 -0.58
C ALA A 35 -24.34 -3.13 0.74
N ARG A 36 -23.44 -4.11 0.66
CA ARG A 36 -22.96 -4.83 1.84
C ARG A 36 -21.46 -4.88 1.77
N ILE A 37 -20.79 -4.60 2.88
CA ILE A 37 -19.34 -4.77 2.99
C ILE A 37 -19.03 -6.26 2.83
N VAL A 38 -18.39 -6.63 1.71
CA VAL A 38 -18.03 -8.03 1.40
C VAL A 38 -16.67 -8.40 1.99
N ASP A 39 -15.83 -7.41 2.29
CA ASP A 39 -14.47 -7.64 2.78
C ASP A 39 -14.08 -6.47 3.70
N ALA A 40 -14.33 -6.62 5.00
CA ALA A 40 -13.74 -5.77 6.01
C ALA A 40 -12.40 -6.40 6.40
N PRO A 41 -11.27 -5.66 6.42
CA PRO A 41 -10.01 -6.22 6.88
C PRO A 41 -10.18 -6.75 8.30
N ASP A 42 -10.05 -8.07 8.47
CA ASP A 42 -10.06 -8.75 9.76
C ASP A 42 -8.85 -8.28 10.57
N SER A 43 -9.09 -7.41 11.56
CA SER A 43 -8.07 -6.80 12.41
C SER A 43 -7.33 -7.80 13.29
N SER A 44 -7.80 -9.05 13.39
CA SER A 44 -7.17 -10.11 14.18
C SER A 44 -6.12 -10.92 13.42
N ARG A 45 -5.94 -10.69 12.12
CA ARG A 45 -4.88 -11.30 11.30
C ARG A 45 -3.85 -10.24 10.90
N ARG A 46 -2.57 -10.62 10.89
CA ARG A 46 -1.51 -9.82 10.25
C ARG A 46 -2.04 -9.33 8.90
N PRO A 47 -1.95 -8.02 8.59
CA PRO A 47 -2.45 -7.49 7.35
C PRO A 47 -1.83 -8.27 6.19
N THR A 48 -2.65 -9.06 5.50
CA THR A 48 -2.21 -9.85 4.34
C THR A 48 -2.07 -8.97 3.11
N THR A 49 -2.52 -7.70 3.19
CA THR A 49 -2.45 -6.72 2.11
C THR A 49 -2.01 -5.37 2.67
N LEU A 50 -0.83 -4.91 2.25
CA LEU A 50 -0.30 -3.57 2.57
C LEU A 50 -0.61 -2.63 1.40
N ARG A 51 -1.36 -1.56 1.64
CA ARG A 51 -1.57 -0.50 0.64
C ARG A 51 -0.44 0.52 0.78
N ILE A 52 0.39 0.63 -0.26
CA ILE A 52 1.49 1.59 -0.31
C ILE A 52 1.09 2.69 -1.31
N ASP A 53 1.04 3.94 -0.85
CA ASP A 53 0.92 5.07 -1.76
C ASP A 53 2.29 5.37 -2.37
N VAL A 54 2.35 5.34 -3.70
CA VAL A 54 3.57 5.58 -4.48
C VAL A 54 3.53 6.88 -5.29
N ARG A 55 2.51 7.73 -5.05
CA ARG A 55 2.36 9.02 -5.74
C ARG A 55 3.56 9.96 -5.57
N ASP A 56 4.29 9.82 -4.46
CA ASP A 56 5.47 10.63 -4.15
C ASP A 56 6.72 10.20 -4.93
N VAL A 57 6.68 9.07 -5.65
CA VAL A 57 7.79 8.62 -6.49
C VAL A 57 7.67 9.31 -7.84
N THR A 58 8.65 10.15 -8.15
CA THR A 58 8.64 10.92 -9.41
C THR A 58 8.82 10.00 -10.63
N PRO A 59 8.37 10.39 -11.83
CA PRO A 59 8.54 9.58 -13.04
C PRO A 59 10.00 9.17 -13.31
N LYS A 60 10.96 10.07 -13.04
CA LYS A 60 12.41 9.80 -13.22
C LYS A 60 12.98 8.83 -12.17
N GLN A 61 12.40 8.80 -10.98
CA GLN A 61 12.75 7.83 -9.94
C GLN A 61 12.19 6.46 -10.28
N TRP A 62 10.95 6.41 -10.79
CA TRP A 62 10.33 5.19 -11.32
C TRP A 62 11.11 4.59 -12.48
N GLU A 63 11.46 5.40 -13.48
CA GLU A 63 12.28 4.98 -14.62
C GLU A 63 13.62 4.37 -14.16
N ALA A 64 14.28 5.00 -13.18
CA ALA A 64 15.53 4.48 -12.66
C ALA A 64 15.36 3.15 -11.91
N LEU A 65 14.29 3.01 -11.10
CA LEU A 65 13.95 1.78 -10.39
C LEU A 65 13.62 0.64 -11.35
N GLU A 66 12.80 0.90 -12.36
CA GLU A 66 12.39 -0.08 -13.36
C GLU A 66 13.60 -0.62 -14.12
N VAL A 67 14.45 0.27 -14.65
CA VAL A 67 15.68 -0.15 -15.35
C VAL A 67 16.63 -0.88 -14.40
N ALA A 68 16.78 -0.45 -13.14
CA ALA A 68 17.61 -1.16 -12.18
C ALA A 68 17.07 -2.56 -11.85
N PHE A 69 15.76 -2.71 -11.71
CA PHE A 69 15.11 -4.00 -11.47
C PHE A 69 15.24 -4.94 -12.66
N GLU A 70 14.93 -4.47 -13.87
CA GLU A 70 15.03 -5.27 -15.10
C GLU A 70 16.46 -5.71 -15.44
N GLN A 71 17.46 -4.98 -14.95
CA GLN A 71 18.87 -5.30 -15.16
C GLN A 71 19.49 -6.09 -14.01
N GLY A 72 18.70 -6.50 -13.01
CA GLY A 72 19.18 -7.32 -11.89
C GLY A 72 20.12 -6.57 -10.95
N TYR A 73 19.95 -5.25 -10.81
CA TYR A 73 20.75 -4.44 -9.88
C TYR A 73 20.49 -4.81 -8.41
N PHE A 74 19.28 -5.26 -8.13
CA PHE A 74 18.83 -5.68 -6.80
C PHE A 74 19.00 -7.18 -6.55
N ASP A 75 19.51 -7.94 -7.52
CA ASP A 75 19.69 -9.38 -7.40
C ASP A 75 20.89 -9.75 -6.53
N CYS A 76 20.89 -11.00 -6.07
CA CYS A 76 21.99 -11.57 -5.29
C CYS A 76 22.43 -12.92 -5.92
N PRO A 77 23.58 -12.98 -6.62
CA PRO A 77 24.52 -11.89 -6.90
C PRO A 77 23.95 -10.84 -7.87
N ARG A 78 24.47 -9.60 -7.83
CA ARG A 78 24.03 -8.52 -8.73
C ARG A 78 24.42 -8.84 -10.17
N GLU A 79 23.49 -8.67 -11.09
CA GLU A 79 23.72 -8.89 -12.52
C GLU A 79 24.18 -7.62 -13.26
N THR A 80 23.99 -6.44 -12.65
CA THR A 80 24.44 -5.14 -13.18
C THR A 80 25.04 -4.24 -12.11
N ASP A 81 25.70 -3.16 -12.54
CA ASP A 81 26.20 -2.08 -11.70
C ASP A 81 25.62 -0.71 -12.07
N LEU A 82 25.94 0.31 -11.26
CA LEU A 82 25.49 1.69 -11.48
C LEU A 82 26.06 2.32 -12.75
N GLU A 83 27.17 1.81 -13.28
CA GLU A 83 27.84 2.36 -14.45
C GLU A 83 27.13 1.95 -15.73
N THR A 84 26.73 0.68 -15.79
CA THR A 84 25.88 0.11 -16.82
C THR A 84 24.51 0.79 -16.84
N LEU A 85 23.91 1.00 -15.66
CA LEU A 85 22.64 1.73 -15.55
C LEU A 85 22.75 3.18 -16.00
N ALA A 86 23.88 3.85 -15.69
CA ALA A 86 24.14 5.22 -16.12
C ALA A 86 24.24 5.34 -17.64
N ALA A 87 24.92 4.39 -18.28
CA ALA A 87 24.98 4.31 -19.74
C ALA A 87 23.59 4.12 -20.36
N ARG A 88 22.75 3.22 -19.81
CA ARG A 88 21.39 2.99 -20.32
C ARG A 88 20.48 4.21 -20.17
N LEU A 89 20.54 4.88 -19.03
CA LEU A 89 19.71 6.05 -18.72
C LEU A 89 20.28 7.36 -19.30
N SER A 90 21.44 7.32 -19.96
CA SER A 90 22.15 8.50 -20.50
C SER A 90 22.33 9.63 -19.47
N ILE A 91 22.66 9.26 -18.23
CA ILE A 91 22.94 10.19 -17.12
C ILE A 91 24.22 9.79 -16.39
N SER A 92 24.70 10.61 -15.47
CA SER A 92 25.88 10.26 -14.68
C SER A 92 25.59 9.12 -13.68
N LYS A 93 26.62 8.35 -13.33
CA LYS A 93 26.58 7.36 -12.24
C LYS A 93 26.08 7.93 -10.92
N SER A 94 26.48 9.16 -10.61
CA SER A 94 26.00 9.89 -9.42
C SER A 94 24.50 10.20 -9.51
N ALA A 95 24.00 10.57 -10.69
CA ALA A 95 22.58 10.86 -10.90
C ALA A 95 21.73 9.59 -10.79
N VAL A 96 22.19 8.44 -11.33
CA VAL A 96 21.52 7.14 -11.12
C VAL A 96 21.44 6.80 -9.64
N SER A 97 22.59 6.85 -8.95
CA SER A 97 22.66 6.58 -7.51
C SER A 97 21.69 7.47 -6.71
N GLN A 98 21.67 8.77 -6.99
CA GLN A 98 20.77 9.71 -6.32
C GLN A 98 19.29 9.41 -6.61
N ARG A 99 18.94 9.09 -7.87
CA ARG A 99 17.55 8.73 -8.22
C ARG A 99 17.10 7.46 -7.52
N LEU A 100 17.93 6.41 -7.53
CA LEU A 100 17.62 5.16 -6.84
C LEU A 100 17.48 5.39 -5.34
N ARG A 101 18.41 6.11 -4.71
CA ARG A 101 18.31 6.44 -3.27
C ARG A 101 17.07 7.25 -2.92
N ALA A 102 16.71 8.22 -3.75
CA ALA A 102 15.51 9.01 -3.53
C ALA A 102 14.25 8.13 -3.68
N ALA A 103 14.20 7.27 -4.70
CA ALA A 103 13.10 6.36 -4.93
C ALA A 103 12.95 5.33 -3.79
N GLU A 104 14.06 4.70 -3.38
CA GLU A 104 14.12 3.80 -2.22
C GLU A 104 13.65 4.50 -0.95
N SER A 105 14.11 5.73 -0.69
CA SER A 105 13.70 6.48 0.50
C SER A 105 12.21 6.80 0.52
N THR A 106 11.63 7.15 -0.63
CA THR A 106 10.20 7.42 -0.73
C THR A 106 9.39 6.15 -0.52
N LEU A 107 9.76 5.05 -1.18
CA LEU A 107 9.08 3.76 -1.03
C LEU A 107 9.19 3.21 0.39
N LEU A 108 10.38 3.28 1.00
CA LEU A 108 10.58 2.84 2.38
C LEU A 108 9.75 3.68 3.35
N ARG A 109 9.66 4.99 3.14
CA ARG A 109 8.79 5.85 3.95
C ARG A 109 7.34 5.41 3.85
N ALA A 110 6.82 5.24 2.64
CA ALA A 110 5.45 4.82 2.40
C ALA A 110 5.15 3.43 3.00
N ILE A 111 6.07 2.48 2.87
CA ILE A 111 5.96 1.15 3.50
C ILE A 111 5.90 1.29 5.02
N VAL A 112 6.82 2.06 5.61
CA VAL A 112 6.90 2.20 7.06
C VAL A 112 5.65 2.91 7.60
N GLU A 113 5.16 3.95 6.93
CA GLU A 113 3.92 4.63 7.29
C GLU A 113 2.72 3.70 7.18
N ALA A 114 2.60 2.92 6.10
CA ALA A 114 1.53 1.95 5.91
C ALA A 114 1.57 0.83 6.97
N THR A 115 2.77 0.37 7.35
CA THR A 115 2.91 -0.64 8.44
C THR A 115 2.58 -0.07 9.82
N ARG A 116 2.83 1.23 10.06
CA ARG A 116 2.43 1.92 11.30
C ARG A 116 0.93 2.13 11.37
N ALA A 117 0.30 2.56 10.28
CA ALA A 117 -1.15 2.71 10.18
C ALA A 117 -1.88 1.36 10.34
N SER A 118 -1.29 0.27 9.85
CA SER A 118 -1.83 -1.08 10.05
C SER A 118 -1.58 -1.64 11.46
N GLY A 119 -0.72 -1.00 12.26
CA GLY A 119 -0.35 -1.41 13.61
C GLY A 119 -0.96 -0.55 14.73
N SER A 120 -1.79 0.44 14.40
CA SER A 120 -2.38 1.39 15.37
C SER A 120 -3.83 1.07 15.76
N HIS A 121 -4.16 -0.22 15.92
CA HIS A 121 -5.45 -0.62 16.53
C HIS A 121 -5.33 -1.74 17.60
N ASP A 122 -4.18 -1.81 18.29
CA ASP A 122 -4.06 -2.47 19.60
C ASP A 122 -3.91 -1.39 20.68
N VAL A 123 -5.01 -0.71 21.00
CA VAL A 123 -5.19 -0.06 22.31
C VAL A 123 -6.60 -0.41 22.79
N ASP A 124 -6.80 -1.67 23.17
CA ASP A 124 -7.83 -2.01 24.15
C ASP A 124 -7.29 -1.65 25.54
N THR A 125 -7.58 -0.43 25.96
CA THR A 125 -7.52 -0.02 27.36
C THR A 125 -8.93 -0.14 27.91
N GLY A 126 -9.21 -1.22 28.64
CA GLY A 126 -10.50 -1.50 29.29
C GLY A 126 -10.38 -2.64 30.31
N VAL A 127 -9.60 -2.47 31.39
CA VAL A 127 -10.08 -2.24 32.78
C VAL A 127 -10.79 -3.45 33.42
N GLU A 128 -10.20 -4.01 34.48
CA GLU A 128 -10.86 -4.09 35.80
C GLU A 128 -9.84 -3.86 36.92
N PRO A 129 -10.12 -2.98 37.90
CA PRO A 129 -9.36 -2.89 39.14
C PRO A 129 -9.71 -4.10 40.03
N GLU A 130 -8.70 -4.77 40.59
CA GLU A 130 -8.95 -5.83 41.58
C GLU A 130 -9.68 -5.25 42.80
N PRO A 131 -10.75 -5.89 43.29
CA PRO A 131 -11.44 -5.41 44.47
C PRO A 131 -10.58 -5.66 45.71
N GLU A 132 -10.20 -4.57 46.39
CA GLU A 132 -9.72 -4.63 47.76
C GLU A 132 -10.68 -5.46 48.61
N THR A 133 -10.21 -6.62 49.07
CA THR A 133 -10.93 -7.40 50.08
C THR A 133 -10.03 -7.57 51.30
N ARG A 134 -10.15 -6.56 52.17
CA ARG A 134 -10.21 -6.59 53.65
C ARG A 134 -9.24 -7.46 54.45
#